data_AF-A0A418NB14-F1
#
_entry.id   AF-A0A418NB14-F1
#
_cell.length_a   1.000
_cell.length_b   1.000
_cell.length_c   1.000
_cell.angle_alpha   90.00
_cell.angle_beta   90.00
_cell.angle_gamma   90.00
#
_symmetry.space_group_name_H-M   'P 1'
#
loop_
_entity.id
_entity.type
_entity.pdbx_description
1 polymer ?
#
loop_
_entity_poly.entity_id
_entity_poly.type
_entity_poly.pdbx_seq_one_letter_code
_entity_poly.pdbx_strand_id
1 'polypeptide(L)'
;MESKARHLSLNGLSVLIILISFIPLTLLFFISGKNYTWVQISAYYTIQLLLLLIVLLFVIAWFKAKEMANADVEGFSFIELSFKKIDKEYFGFDESDIENLELLTNLLPSKNRIVIREVPKNKQSGNLRFLFSFLDHIIEGGIQGMGKKSRDSLSRLVQKRFSFDGSEINENTFASSYSKWSQKTKEGDYDDTRKAIAKALGIS
;
A
#
# COMPACT_ATOMS: atom_id res chain seq x y z
N MET A 1 31.84 -19.44 -15.57
CA MET A 1 31.73 -20.19 -14.30
C MET A 1 30.53 -19.66 -13.52
N GLU A 2 29.34 -19.76 -14.11
CA GLU A 2 28.09 -19.17 -13.62
C GLU A 2 27.02 -20.27 -13.62
N SER A 3 26.89 -21.06 -12.57
CA SER A 3 25.71 -21.93 -12.36
C SER A 3 25.82 -22.69 -11.04
N LYS A 4 25.53 -22.02 -9.92
CA LYS A 4 25.21 -22.71 -8.65
C LYS A 4 24.52 -21.83 -7.60
N ALA A 5 24.55 -20.50 -7.76
CA ALA A 5 23.91 -19.58 -6.81
C ALA A 5 22.38 -19.46 -6.95
N ARG A 6 21.74 -20.07 -7.96
CA ARG A 6 20.31 -19.87 -8.25
C ARG A 6 19.32 -20.75 -7.46
N HIS A 7 19.78 -21.54 -6.49
CA HIS A 7 18.91 -22.49 -5.77
C HIS A 7 18.87 -22.31 -4.24
N LEU A 8 19.47 -21.24 -3.71
CA LEU A 8 19.26 -20.89 -2.31
C LEU A 8 17.95 -20.09 -2.20
N SER A 9 17.01 -20.61 -1.43
CA SER A 9 15.84 -19.84 -1.00
C SER A 9 16.30 -18.54 -0.33
N LEU A 10 15.47 -17.49 -0.35
CA LEU A 10 15.77 -16.18 0.24
C LEU A 10 16.35 -16.29 1.67
N ASN A 11 15.88 -17.29 2.42
CA ASN A 11 16.32 -17.64 3.77
C ASN A 11 17.77 -18.18 3.79
N GLY A 12 18.13 -19.06 2.86
CA GLY A 12 19.47 -19.62 2.77
C GLY A 12 20.53 -18.61 2.32
N LEU A 13 20.18 -17.72 1.37
CA LEU A 13 21.07 -16.64 0.94
C LEU A 13 21.35 -15.66 2.09
N SER A 14 20.33 -15.33 2.88
CA SER A 14 20.44 -14.43 4.03
C SER A 14 21.37 -15.01 5.11
N VAL A 15 21.23 -16.30 5.43
CA VAL A 15 22.12 -17.00 6.37
C VAL A 15 23.56 -17.00 5.86
N LEU A 16 23.76 -17.24 4.56
CA LEU A 16 25.09 -17.24 3.95
C LEU A 16 25.77 -15.86 4.01
N ILE A 17 25.02 -14.78 3.77
CA ILE A 17 25.53 -13.40 3.88
C ILE A 17 25.95 -13.10 5.33
N ILE A 18 25.14 -13.51 6.31
CA ILE A 18 25.47 -13.34 7.73
C ILE A 18 26.76 -14.09 8.07
N LEU A 19 26.90 -15.34 7.64
CA LEU A 19 28.12 -16.13 7.91
C LEU A 19 29.36 -15.53 7.25
N ILE A 20 29.26 -15.05 6.01
CA ILE A 20 30.38 -14.41 5.30
C ILE A 20 30.81 -13.13 6.00
N SER A 21 29.89 -12.38 6.62
CA SER A 21 30.21 -11.13 7.29
C SER A 21 31.16 -11.27 8.49
N PHE A 22 31.31 -12.48 9.04
CA PHE A 22 32.26 -12.75 10.14
C PHE A 22 33.66 -13.15 9.66
N ILE A 23 33.82 -13.57 8.39
CA ILE A 23 35.10 -14.02 7.84
C ILE A 23 36.22 -12.96 7.97
N PRO A 24 36.00 -11.66 7.67
CA PRO A 24 37.04 -10.65 7.82
C PRO A 24 37.53 -10.51 9.25
N LEU A 25 36.62 -10.61 10.22
CA LEU A 25 36.95 -10.52 11.64
C LEU A 25 37.75 -11.74 12.11
N THR A 26 37.36 -12.93 11.64
CA THR A 26 38.12 -14.17 11.90
C THR A 26 39.53 -14.07 11.31
N LEU A 27 39.66 -13.64 10.05
CA LEU A 27 40.95 -13.44 9.39
C LEU A 27 41.83 -12.42 10.11
N LEU A 28 41.25 -11.34 10.64
CA LEU A 28 41.98 -10.34 11.42
C LEU A 28 42.66 -10.97 12.64
N PHE A 29 41.98 -11.84 13.39
CA PHE A 29 42.58 -12.53 14.53
C PHE A 29 43.69 -13.50 14.12
N PHE A 30 43.53 -14.21 13.00
CA PHE A 30 44.55 -15.11 12.49
C PHE A 30 45.79 -14.38 11.97
N ILE A 31 45.62 -13.26 11.28
CA ILE A 31 46.72 -12.53 10.61
C ILE A 31 47.43 -11.56 11.58
N SER A 32 46.75 -11.07 12.61
CA SER A 32 47.31 -10.02 13.48
C SER A 32 48.55 -10.45 14.27
N GLY A 33 48.82 -11.74 14.44
CA GLY A 33 49.98 -12.24 15.20
C GLY A 33 50.04 -11.81 16.68
N LYS A 34 48.95 -11.22 17.20
CA LYS A 34 48.81 -10.78 18.59
C LYS A 34 48.10 -11.86 19.41
N ASN A 35 48.51 -12.00 20.67
CA ASN A 35 47.84 -12.87 21.63
C ASN A 35 46.61 -12.17 22.20
N TYR A 36 45.47 -12.31 21.53
CA TYR A 36 44.18 -11.87 22.05
C TYR A 36 43.67 -12.86 23.09
N THR A 37 43.09 -12.36 24.18
CA THR A 37 42.40 -13.21 25.15
C THR A 37 41.04 -13.65 24.60
N TRP A 38 40.52 -14.77 25.09
CA TRP A 38 39.17 -15.24 24.74
C TRP A 38 38.08 -14.21 25.02
N VAL A 39 38.24 -13.40 26.07
CA VAL A 39 37.32 -12.31 26.41
C VAL A 39 37.35 -11.19 25.37
N GLN A 40 38.54 -10.85 24.85
CA GLN A 40 38.66 -9.85 23.78
C GLN A 40 38.02 -10.36 22.50
N ILE A 41 38.31 -11.60 22.10
CA ILE A 41 37.75 -12.23 20.90
C ILE A 41 36.22 -12.25 20.98
N SER A 42 35.65 -12.71 22.10
CA SER A 42 34.19 -12.75 22.27
C SER A 42 33.54 -11.36 22.25
N ALA A 43 34.18 -10.36 22.85
CA ALA A 43 33.71 -8.98 22.81
C ALA A 43 33.64 -8.43 21.37
N TYR A 44 34.67 -8.66 20.54
CA TYR A 44 34.65 -8.25 19.14
C TYR A 44 33.55 -8.92 18.32
N TYR A 45 33.35 -10.23 18.49
CA TYR A 45 32.25 -10.94 17.81
C TYR A 45 30.87 -10.44 18.25
N THR A 46 30.72 -10.09 19.53
CA THR A 46 29.49 -9.52 20.08
C THR A 46 29.21 -8.15 19.46
N ILE A 47 30.22 -7.29 19.37
CA ILE A 47 30.11 -5.97 18.73
C ILE A 47 29.74 -6.12 17.24
N GLN A 48 30.38 -7.06 16.52
CA GLN A 48 30.06 -7.32 15.12
C GLN A 48 28.61 -7.79 14.93
N LEU A 49 28.12 -8.68 15.81
CA LEU A 49 26.73 -9.12 15.79
C LEU A 49 25.76 -7.96 16.03
N LEU A 50 26.04 -7.10 17.01
CA LEU A 50 25.22 -5.91 17.28
C LEU A 50 25.21 -4.94 16.08
N LEU A 51 26.35 -4.72 15.44
CA LEU A 51 26.44 -3.92 14.21
C LEU A 51 25.57 -4.50 13.09
N LEU A 52 25.62 -5.81 12.88
CA LEU A 52 24.77 -6.49 11.89
C LEU A 52 23.28 -6.31 12.19
N LEU A 53 22.88 -6.41 13.46
CA LEU A 53 21.48 -6.18 13.86
C LEU A 53 21.05 -4.74 13.56
N ILE A 54 21.89 -3.74 13.85
CA ILE A 54 21.60 -2.33 13.53
C ILE A 54 21.46 -2.12 12.02
N VAL A 55 22.39 -2.68 11.23
CA VAL A 55 22.33 -2.60 9.76
C VAL A 55 21.05 -3.26 9.24
N LEU A 56 20.67 -4.42 9.78
CA LEU A 56 19.44 -5.12 9.38
C LEU A 56 18.20 -4.27 9.68
N LEU A 57 18.13 -3.68 10.88
CA LEU A 57 17.04 -2.78 11.24
C LEU A 57 16.96 -1.58 10.30
N PHE A 58 18.11 -1.00 9.94
CA PHE A 58 18.17 0.11 8.99
C PHE A 58 17.70 -0.31 7.59
N VAL A 59 18.11 -1.48 7.10
CA VAL A 59 17.67 -2.01 5.79
C VAL A 59 16.17 -2.26 5.78
N ILE A 60 15.60 -2.86 6.84
CA ILE A 60 14.16 -3.08 6.97
C ILE A 60 13.41 -1.74 7.00
N ALA A 61 13.88 -0.79 7.82
CA ALA A 61 13.28 0.54 7.91
C ALA A 61 13.34 1.28 6.58
N TRP A 62 14.47 1.22 5.88
CA TRP A 62 14.65 1.81 4.55
C TRP A 62 13.72 1.17 3.52
N PHE A 63 13.64 -0.16 3.49
CA PHE A 63 12.76 -0.87 2.56
C PHE A 63 11.30 -0.51 2.82
N LYS A 64 10.87 -0.52 4.09
CA LYS A 64 9.52 -0.11 4.50
C LYS A 64 9.23 1.35 4.17
N ALA A 65 10.19 2.26 4.40
CA ALA A 65 10.05 3.67 4.04
C ALA A 65 9.94 3.86 2.52
N LYS A 66 10.72 3.13 1.73
CA LYS A 66 10.64 3.14 0.27
C LYS A 66 9.31 2.58 -0.23
N GLU A 67 8.81 1.52 0.41
CA GLU A 67 7.51 0.93 0.10
C GLU A 67 6.36 1.90 0.39
N MET A 68 6.39 2.58 1.54
CA MET A 68 5.44 3.64 1.89
C MET A 68 5.52 4.85 0.95
N ALA A 69 6.73 5.25 0.54
CA ALA A 69 6.90 6.32 -0.43
C ALA A 69 6.30 5.95 -1.80
N ASN A 70 6.35 4.67 -2.18
CA ASN A 70 5.78 4.16 -3.42
C ASN A 70 4.27 3.85 -3.33
N ALA A 71 3.70 3.86 -2.12
CA ALA A 71 2.26 3.67 -1.91
C ALA A 71 1.42 4.80 -2.51
N ASP A 72 2.02 5.97 -2.75
CA ASP A 72 1.47 7.06 -3.59
C ASP A 72 -0.05 7.27 -3.41
N VAL A 73 -0.45 7.34 -2.13
CA VAL A 73 -1.84 7.52 -1.69
C VAL A 73 -2.22 9.00 -1.56
N GLU A 74 -1.39 9.91 -2.08
CA GLU A 74 -1.64 11.35 -2.15
C GLU A 74 -1.99 12.03 -0.80
N GLY A 75 -1.54 11.43 0.31
CA GLY A 75 -1.75 11.92 1.67
C GLY A 75 -3.08 11.50 2.32
N PHE A 76 -3.81 10.56 1.74
CA PHE A 76 -5.02 10.00 2.36
C PHE A 76 -4.70 8.83 3.29
N SER A 77 -5.44 8.79 4.40
CA SER A 77 -5.53 7.63 5.29
C SER A 77 -6.87 6.92 5.04
N PHE A 78 -6.91 5.62 5.30
CA PHE A 78 -8.09 4.79 5.08
C PHE A 78 -8.52 4.09 6.36
N ILE A 79 -9.83 3.88 6.51
CA ILE A 79 -10.35 3.07 7.61
C ILE A 79 -9.96 1.60 7.43
N GLU A 80 -9.88 0.87 8.54
CA GLU A 80 -9.66 -0.57 8.50
C GLU A 80 -10.91 -1.28 7.97
N LEU A 81 -10.79 -1.97 6.84
CA LEU A 81 -11.87 -2.74 6.22
C LEU A 81 -11.74 -4.23 6.52
N SER A 82 -12.87 -4.89 6.76
CA SER A 82 -12.91 -6.35 6.85
C SER A 82 -13.18 -6.94 5.46
N PHE A 83 -12.13 -7.28 4.72
CA PHE A 83 -12.23 -7.81 3.35
C PHE A 83 -13.06 -9.09 3.21
N LYS A 84 -13.24 -9.84 4.31
CA LYS A 84 -14.14 -11.01 4.37
C LYS A 84 -15.63 -10.64 4.35
N LYS A 85 -15.98 -9.43 4.79
CA LYS A 85 -17.36 -8.92 4.85
C LYS A 85 -17.75 -8.10 3.63
N ILE A 86 -16.79 -7.76 2.76
CA ILE A 86 -17.06 -6.98 1.56
C ILE A 86 -17.89 -7.82 0.59
N ASP A 87 -19.04 -7.29 0.20
CA ASP A 87 -19.90 -7.84 -0.85
C ASP A 87 -19.25 -7.59 -2.22
N LYS A 88 -18.45 -8.56 -2.68
CA LYS A 88 -17.74 -8.48 -3.96
C LYS A 88 -18.70 -8.36 -5.15
N GLU A 89 -19.88 -8.97 -5.06
CA GLU A 89 -20.88 -8.97 -6.13
C GLU A 89 -21.49 -7.58 -6.29
N TYR A 90 -21.81 -6.90 -5.19
CA TYR A 90 -22.33 -5.52 -5.20
C TYR A 90 -21.39 -4.55 -5.92
N PHE A 91 -20.07 -4.65 -5.70
CA PHE A 91 -19.08 -3.80 -6.36
C PHE A 91 -18.62 -4.33 -7.73
N GLY A 92 -19.00 -5.57 -8.07
CA GLY A 92 -18.48 -6.28 -9.23
C GLY A 92 -16.97 -6.48 -9.16
N PHE A 93 -16.38 -6.64 -7.97
CA PHE A 93 -14.94 -6.84 -7.78
C PHE A 93 -14.52 -8.28 -8.06
N ASP A 94 -13.41 -8.44 -8.76
CA ASP A 94 -12.69 -9.72 -8.82
C ASP A 94 -11.66 -9.84 -7.68
N GLU A 95 -10.96 -10.97 -7.61
CA GLU A 95 -9.94 -11.18 -6.58
C GLU A 95 -8.77 -10.20 -6.69
N SER A 96 -8.42 -9.75 -7.90
CA SER A 96 -7.37 -8.75 -8.11
C SER A 96 -7.81 -7.38 -7.58
N ASP A 97 -9.07 -6.99 -7.77
CA ASP A 97 -9.58 -5.73 -7.23
C ASP A 97 -9.59 -5.73 -5.70
N ILE A 98 -9.99 -6.84 -5.09
CA ILE A 98 -9.97 -6.99 -3.63
C ILE A 98 -8.54 -6.92 -3.09
N GLU A 99 -7.59 -7.62 -3.73
CA GLU A 99 -6.17 -7.54 -3.36
C GLU A 99 -5.64 -6.11 -3.48
N ASN A 100 -5.95 -5.40 -4.57
CA ASN A 100 -5.48 -4.02 -4.75
C ASN A 100 -6.18 -3.02 -3.82
N LEU A 101 -7.43 -3.27 -3.42
CA LEU A 101 -8.12 -2.49 -2.40
C LEU A 101 -7.49 -2.72 -1.02
N GLU A 102 -7.12 -3.97 -0.69
CA GLU A 102 -6.39 -4.29 0.53
C GLU A 102 -5.02 -3.60 0.56
N LEU A 103 -4.28 -3.60 -0.55
CA LEU A 103 -3.04 -2.86 -0.65
C LEU A 103 -3.28 -1.36 -0.47
N LEU A 104 -4.32 -0.79 -1.08
CA LEU A 104 -4.65 0.63 -0.96
C LEU A 104 -4.92 1.03 0.50
N THR A 105 -5.79 0.30 1.20
CA THR A 105 -6.15 0.65 2.58
C THR A 105 -5.02 0.42 3.57
N ASN A 106 -4.09 -0.49 3.27
CA ASN A 106 -2.88 -0.72 4.06
C ASN A 106 -1.71 0.20 3.69
N LEU A 107 -1.93 1.19 2.81
CA LEU A 107 -0.90 2.12 2.35
C LEU A 107 0.30 1.39 1.70
N LEU A 108 -0.01 0.36 0.90
CA LEU A 108 0.95 -0.43 0.15
C LEU A 108 0.82 -0.14 -1.36
N PRO A 109 1.90 -0.31 -2.14
CA PRO A 109 1.86 -0.09 -3.57
C PRO A 109 0.89 -1.06 -4.26
N SER A 110 -0.07 -0.54 -5.03
CA SER A 110 -0.97 -1.39 -5.83
C SER A 110 -0.23 -2.02 -7.02
N LYS A 111 -0.62 -3.25 -7.35
CA LYS A 111 -0.11 -3.98 -8.53
C LYS A 111 -0.81 -3.51 -9.80
N ASN A 112 -2.12 -3.29 -9.71
CA ASN A 112 -2.99 -2.84 -10.79
C ASN A 112 -3.94 -1.73 -10.30
N ARG A 113 -4.70 -1.14 -11.23
CA ARG A 113 -5.84 -0.27 -10.89
C ARG A 113 -7.03 -1.14 -10.45
N ILE A 114 -7.77 -0.67 -9.46
CA ILE A 114 -9.05 -1.24 -9.01
C ILE A 114 -10.10 -0.88 -10.06
N VAL A 115 -10.76 -1.88 -10.63
CA VAL A 115 -11.77 -1.70 -11.67
C VAL A 115 -13.14 -1.57 -11.02
N ILE A 116 -13.78 -0.41 -11.22
CA ILE A 116 -15.16 -0.18 -10.77
C ILE A 116 -16.09 -0.60 -11.90
N ARG A 117 -16.71 -1.78 -11.74
CA ARG A 117 -17.68 -2.36 -12.69
C ARG A 117 -19.10 -2.04 -12.24
N GLU A 118 -19.45 -0.76 -12.20
CA GLU A 118 -20.82 -0.38 -11.87
C GLU A 118 -21.77 -0.85 -12.98
N VAL A 119 -22.84 -1.57 -12.60
CA VAL A 119 -23.85 -2.14 -13.50
C VAL A 119 -24.49 -1.02 -14.34
N PRO A 120 -24.66 -1.20 -15.67
CA PRO A 120 -24.89 -0.11 -16.61
C PRO A 120 -26.31 0.45 -16.48
N LYS A 121 -26.47 1.51 -15.69
CA LYS A 121 -27.68 2.35 -15.76
C LYS A 121 -27.40 3.81 -16.04
N ASN A 122 -26.18 4.32 -15.84
CA ASN A 122 -25.85 5.72 -16.11
C ASN A 122 -24.45 5.91 -16.72
N LYS A 123 -24.34 6.93 -17.58
CA LYS A 123 -23.13 7.44 -18.24
C LYS A 123 -21.95 7.57 -17.25
N GLN A 124 -20.70 7.69 -17.72
CA GLN A 124 -19.47 7.83 -16.88
C GLN A 124 -19.58 8.77 -15.66
N SER A 125 -20.41 9.82 -15.73
CA SER A 125 -20.69 10.70 -14.57
C SER A 125 -21.39 10.01 -13.40
N GLY A 126 -22.12 8.91 -13.62
CA GLY A 126 -22.72 8.06 -12.58
C GLY A 126 -21.65 7.29 -11.82
N ASN A 127 -20.76 6.62 -12.57
CA ASN A 127 -19.63 5.86 -12.03
C ASN A 127 -18.69 6.72 -11.17
N LEU A 128 -18.46 7.98 -11.55
CA LEU A 128 -17.71 8.93 -10.71
C LEU A 128 -18.39 9.20 -9.37
N ARG A 129 -19.72 9.34 -9.35
CA ARG A 129 -20.45 9.63 -8.11
C ARG A 129 -20.53 8.41 -7.21
N PHE A 130 -20.66 7.22 -7.79
CA PHE A 130 -20.51 5.97 -7.05
C PHE A 130 -19.13 5.87 -6.42
N LEU A 131 -18.07 6.11 -7.20
CA LEU A 131 -16.70 6.11 -6.70
C LEU A 131 -16.48 7.15 -5.60
N PHE A 132 -17.04 8.35 -5.71
CA PHE A 132 -16.97 9.33 -4.63
C PHE A 132 -17.67 8.85 -3.37
N SER A 133 -18.87 8.28 -3.47
CA SER A 133 -19.58 7.72 -2.32
C SER A 133 -18.81 6.55 -1.68
N PHE A 134 -18.15 5.71 -2.49
CA PHE A 134 -17.26 4.67 -2.00
C PHE A 134 -16.04 5.25 -1.25
N LEU A 135 -15.32 6.18 -1.89
CA LEU A 135 -14.16 6.85 -1.30
C LEU A 135 -14.50 7.62 -0.02
N ASP A 136 -15.68 8.20 0.06
CA ASP A 136 -16.20 8.90 1.25
C ASP A 136 -16.36 7.98 2.46
N HIS A 137 -16.60 6.68 2.25
CA HIS A 137 -16.67 5.71 3.34
C HIS A 137 -15.29 5.15 3.72
N ILE A 138 -14.41 4.96 2.74
CA ILE A 138 -13.14 4.28 3.00
C ILE A 138 -12.00 5.24 3.41
N ILE A 139 -12.08 6.53 3.08
CA ILE A 139 -11.10 7.54 3.49
C ILE A 139 -11.46 8.07 4.87
N GLU A 140 -10.48 8.14 5.77
CA GLU A 140 -10.66 8.68 7.12
C GLU A 140 -11.16 10.14 7.06
N GLY A 141 -12.24 10.43 7.79
CA GLY A 141 -12.88 11.76 7.80
C GLY A 141 -13.74 12.06 6.58
N GLY A 142 -13.85 11.12 5.64
CA GLY A 142 -14.62 11.26 4.41
C GLY A 142 -14.02 12.24 3.41
N ILE A 143 -14.68 12.37 2.26
CA ILE A 143 -14.24 13.26 1.18
C ILE A 143 -15.19 14.43 0.94
N GLN A 144 -16.33 14.50 1.66
CA GLN A 144 -17.27 15.60 1.50
C GLN A 144 -16.68 16.94 1.98
N GLY A 145 -16.82 17.99 1.16
CA GLY A 145 -16.41 19.35 1.56
C GLY A 145 -14.90 19.64 1.52
N MET A 146 -14.11 18.84 0.78
CA MET A 146 -12.67 19.06 0.64
C MET A 146 -12.34 20.38 -0.06
N GLY A 147 -11.28 21.04 0.42
CA GLY A 147 -10.70 22.20 -0.26
C GLY A 147 -10.01 21.82 -1.59
N LYS A 148 -9.69 22.83 -2.40
CA LYS A 148 -9.11 22.63 -3.74
C LYS A 148 -7.88 21.71 -3.75
N LYS A 149 -6.92 21.92 -2.85
CA LYS A 149 -5.69 21.12 -2.78
C LYS A 149 -5.97 19.63 -2.52
N SER A 150 -6.79 19.32 -1.52
CA SER A 150 -7.17 17.93 -1.20
C SER A 150 -7.97 17.29 -2.32
N ARG A 151 -8.82 18.06 -3.01
CA ARG A 151 -9.54 17.56 -4.20
C ARG A 151 -8.60 17.25 -5.37
N ASP A 152 -7.57 18.06 -5.58
CA ASP A 152 -6.56 17.79 -6.62
C ASP A 152 -5.74 16.52 -6.27
N SER A 153 -5.41 16.32 -5.00
CA SER A 153 -4.84 15.06 -4.50
C SER A 153 -5.77 13.87 -4.70
N LEU A 154 -7.07 14.04 -4.41
CA LEU A 154 -8.07 12.98 -4.64
C LEU A 154 -8.18 12.62 -6.12
N SER A 155 -8.14 13.61 -7.01
CA SER A 155 -8.11 13.39 -8.45
C SER A 155 -6.92 12.52 -8.83
N ARG A 156 -5.71 12.88 -8.38
CA ARG A 156 -4.50 12.07 -8.67
C ARG A 156 -4.60 10.65 -8.11
N LEU A 157 -5.11 10.48 -6.89
CA LEU A 157 -5.34 9.16 -6.30
C LEU A 157 -6.27 8.34 -7.19
N VAL A 158 -7.40 8.91 -7.58
CA VAL A 158 -8.40 8.25 -8.43
C VAL A 158 -7.80 7.86 -9.78
N GLN A 159 -7.07 8.75 -10.44
CA GLN A 159 -6.42 8.47 -11.73
C GLN A 159 -5.35 7.38 -11.64
N LYS A 160 -4.63 7.32 -10.53
CA LYS A 160 -3.57 6.32 -10.31
C LYS A 160 -4.12 4.95 -9.93
N ARG A 161 -5.16 4.91 -9.09
CA ARG A 161 -5.60 3.69 -8.41
C ARG A 161 -6.89 3.09 -8.95
N PHE A 162 -7.68 3.82 -9.74
CA PHE A 162 -8.99 3.36 -10.20
C PHE A 162 -9.14 3.46 -11.71
N SER A 163 -10.03 2.64 -12.25
CA SER A 163 -10.47 2.69 -13.65
C SER A 163 -11.95 2.33 -13.77
N PHE A 164 -12.59 2.77 -14.84
CA PHE A 164 -13.97 2.36 -15.15
C PHE A 164 -13.96 1.36 -16.29
N ASP A 165 -14.32 0.11 -16.00
CA ASP A 165 -14.31 -0.97 -16.99
C ASP A 165 -12.97 -1.06 -17.77
N GLY A 166 -11.86 -0.90 -17.05
CA GLY A 166 -10.50 -0.88 -17.61
C GLY A 166 -10.11 0.42 -18.35
N SER A 167 -11.03 1.36 -18.54
CA SER A 167 -10.78 2.65 -19.17
C SER A 167 -10.37 3.74 -18.18
N GLU A 168 -9.59 4.71 -18.66
CA GLU A 168 -9.15 5.84 -17.84
C GLU A 168 -10.31 6.75 -17.43
N ILE A 169 -10.17 7.35 -16.26
CA ILE A 169 -11.17 8.25 -15.70
C ILE A 169 -10.99 9.63 -16.35
N ASN A 170 -12.05 10.20 -16.92
CA ASN A 170 -11.95 11.51 -17.57
C ASN A 170 -11.73 12.65 -16.55
N GLU A 171 -10.48 13.12 -16.45
CA GLU A 171 -10.05 14.17 -15.52
C GLU A 171 -10.83 15.47 -15.69
N ASN A 172 -11.17 15.85 -16.93
CA ASN A 172 -11.92 17.09 -17.21
C ASN A 172 -13.30 17.11 -16.56
N THR A 173 -13.88 15.93 -16.31
CA THR A 173 -15.20 15.78 -15.69
C THR A 173 -15.13 15.58 -14.18
N PHE A 174 -13.94 15.37 -13.61
CA PHE A 174 -13.75 15.04 -12.20
C PHE A 174 -14.23 16.16 -11.29
N ALA A 175 -13.71 17.39 -11.47
CA ALA A 175 -14.01 18.52 -10.60
C ALA A 175 -15.50 18.90 -10.62
N SER A 176 -16.12 18.90 -11.80
CA SER A 176 -17.56 19.22 -11.94
C SER A 176 -18.45 18.10 -11.38
N SER A 177 -18.06 16.84 -11.52
CA SER A 177 -18.78 15.70 -10.94
C SER A 177 -18.66 15.67 -9.41
N TYR A 178 -17.48 15.95 -8.87
CA TYR A 178 -17.25 16.02 -7.43
C TYR A 178 -18.10 17.13 -6.78
N SER A 179 -18.10 18.35 -7.36
CA SER A 179 -18.91 19.45 -6.81
C SER A 179 -20.41 19.12 -6.81
N LYS A 180 -20.91 18.53 -7.91
CA LYS A 180 -22.30 18.09 -8.00
C LYS A 180 -22.62 16.97 -7.01
N TRP A 181 -21.72 16.01 -6.85
CA TRP A 181 -21.86 14.93 -5.86
C TRP A 181 -21.88 15.50 -4.44
N SER A 182 -20.90 16.31 -4.06
CA SER A 182 -20.77 16.85 -2.70
C SER A 182 -21.98 17.69 -2.30
N GLN A 183 -22.54 18.48 -3.23
CA GLN A 183 -23.76 19.25 -2.98
C GLN A 183 -24.97 18.33 -2.78
N LYS A 184 -25.21 17.42 -3.71
CA LYS A 184 -26.34 16.47 -3.64
C LYS A 184 -26.26 15.55 -2.41
N THR A 185 -25.06 15.10 -2.04
CA THR A 185 -24.85 14.34 -0.79
C THR A 185 -25.24 15.17 0.43
N LYS A 186 -24.98 16.49 0.43
CA LYS A 186 -25.41 17.38 1.52
C LYS A 186 -26.93 17.56 1.57
N GLU A 187 -27.58 17.47 0.41
CA GLU A 187 -29.04 17.54 0.26
C GLU A 187 -29.75 16.20 0.57
N GLY A 188 -29.00 15.11 0.80
CA GLY A 188 -29.52 13.78 1.11
C GLY A 188 -29.83 12.90 -0.10
N ASP A 189 -29.61 13.39 -1.33
CA ASP A 189 -29.92 12.68 -2.60
C ASP A 189 -29.20 11.33 -2.74
N TYR A 190 -28.07 11.15 -2.06
CA TYR A 190 -27.27 9.92 -2.13
C TYR A 190 -27.35 9.06 -0.88
N ASP A 191 -28.21 9.37 0.10
CA ASP A 191 -28.24 8.66 1.38
C ASP A 191 -28.51 7.16 1.23
N ASP A 192 -29.44 6.78 0.37
CA ASP A 192 -29.75 5.36 0.12
C ASP A 192 -28.58 4.63 -0.55
N THR A 193 -27.93 5.29 -1.52
CA THR A 193 -26.73 4.74 -2.18
C THR A 193 -25.57 4.61 -1.20
N ARG A 194 -25.37 5.61 -0.34
CA ARG A 194 -24.32 5.62 0.69
C ARG A 194 -24.56 4.53 1.73
N LYS A 195 -25.80 4.36 2.20
CA LYS A 195 -26.17 3.25 3.09
C LYS A 195 -25.95 1.89 2.45
N ALA A 196 -26.32 1.72 1.18
CA ALA A 196 -26.08 0.48 0.44
C ALA A 196 -24.57 0.18 0.32
N ILE A 197 -23.75 1.17 -0.01
CA ILE A 197 -22.30 1.05 -0.06
C ILE A 197 -21.72 0.71 1.33
N ALA A 198 -22.12 1.41 2.39
CA ALA A 198 -21.65 1.13 3.75
C ALA A 198 -21.95 -0.31 4.19
N LYS A 199 -23.15 -0.81 3.87
CA LYS A 199 -23.55 -2.19 4.11
C LYS A 199 -22.72 -3.16 3.30
N ALA A 200 -22.52 -2.90 2.00
CA ALA A 200 -21.71 -3.73 1.13
C ALA A 200 -20.21 -3.74 1.54
N LEU A 201 -19.71 -2.69 2.18
CA LEU A 201 -18.36 -2.65 2.76
C LEU A 201 -18.26 -3.36 4.12
N GLY A 202 -19.38 -3.74 4.73
CA GLY A 202 -19.40 -4.34 6.06
C GLY A 202 -19.07 -3.37 7.20
N ILE A 203 -19.30 -2.06 6.98
CA ILE A 203 -19.09 -0.98 7.97
C ILE A 203 -20.35 -0.77 8.83
N SER A 204 -21.51 -1.23 8.33
CA SER A 204 -22.84 -1.16 8.99
C SER A 204 -23.19 -2.43 9.75
#